data_AF-A0A3C0HC42-F1
#
_entry.id   AF-A0A3C0HC42-F1
#
_cell.length_a   1.000
_cell.length_b   1.000
_cell.length_c   1.000
_cell.angle_alpha   90.00
_cell.angle_beta   90.00
_cell.angle_gamma   90.00
#
_symmetry.space_group_name_H-M   'P 1'
#
loop_
_entity.id
_entity.type
_entity.pdbx_description
1 polymer ?
#
loop_
_entity_poly.entity_id
_entity_poly.type
_entity_poly.pdbx_seq_one_letter_code
_entity_poly.pdbx_strand_id
1 'polypeptide(L)'
;MSRLKKILPIYLFLLISVASCSSDDSGDEGINPVDPPTAATLIFPENNTECNEGVIISDSETDVLFQWQDVTNASSYILKVTNLNDGTSRTISTLSNEFLLRILRGTPYSWSVISLASDTTETTESVVWKFYNSGLPQESHPPFPAEAISPQSGASVNEGEVSLQWEATDIDNDIVSYTVYLDSA
;
A
#
# COMPACT_ATOMS: atom_id res chain seq x y z
N MET A 1 51.17 65.06 -69.03
CA MET A 1 50.33 66.28 -69.04
C MET A 1 48.88 65.92 -68.77
N SER A 2 48.03 66.87 -68.35
CA SER A 2 46.58 67.01 -68.68
C SER A 2 45.65 65.76 -68.67
N ARG A 3 44.51 65.69 -67.94
CA ARG A 3 43.78 66.67 -67.09
C ARG A 3 42.97 65.95 -65.99
N LEU A 4 42.52 66.70 -64.98
CA LEU A 4 41.37 66.32 -64.14
C LEU A 4 40.05 66.40 -64.92
N LYS A 5 39.09 65.52 -64.58
CA LYS A 5 37.67 65.88 -64.40
C LYS A 5 37.09 65.15 -63.17
N LYS A 6 36.59 65.92 -62.20
CA LYS A 6 35.56 65.48 -61.22
C LYS A 6 34.19 65.86 -61.81
N ILE A 7 33.10 65.14 -61.50
CA ILE A 7 31.99 65.49 -60.55
C ILE A 7 31.19 64.18 -60.23
N LEU A 8 30.44 64.15 -59.13
CA LEU A 8 29.49 63.10 -58.68
C LEU A 8 28.03 63.55 -58.98
N PRO A 9 27.01 62.66 -59.05
CA PRO A 9 26.36 62.02 -57.88
C PRO A 9 26.11 60.49 -58.13
N ILE A 10 25.62 59.60 -57.26
CA ILE A 10 24.58 59.61 -56.18
C ILE A 10 23.15 59.78 -56.75
N TYR A 11 22.13 59.00 -56.37
CA TYR A 11 22.06 57.82 -55.49
C TYR A 11 22.25 56.50 -56.30
N LEU A 12 21.88 55.26 -55.94
CA LEU A 12 21.03 54.66 -54.87
C LEU A 12 21.63 53.33 -54.37
N PHE A 13 21.08 52.75 -53.29
CA PHE A 13 21.56 51.55 -52.61
C PHE A 13 20.44 50.51 -52.48
N LEU A 14 20.65 49.29 -52.97
CA LEU A 14 19.89 48.10 -52.54
C LEU A 14 20.74 46.83 -52.74
N LEU A 15 21.45 46.41 -51.69
CA LEU A 15 22.03 45.06 -51.66
C LEU A 15 20.91 44.05 -51.44
N ILE A 16 20.72 43.14 -52.40
CA ILE A 16 20.02 41.87 -52.15
C ILE A 16 21.10 40.83 -51.87
N SER A 17 21.50 40.74 -50.60
CA SER A 17 22.42 39.71 -50.13
C SER A 17 21.72 38.35 -50.14
N VAL A 18 22.13 37.48 -51.06
CA VAL A 18 21.73 36.07 -51.04
C VAL A 18 22.34 35.39 -49.81
N ALA A 19 21.51 35.17 -48.78
CA ALA A 19 21.91 34.48 -47.56
C ALA A 19 22.08 32.97 -47.83
N SER A 20 23.24 32.60 -48.37
CA SER A 20 23.69 31.21 -48.49
C SER A 20 24.04 30.68 -47.10
N CYS A 21 23.02 30.31 -46.32
CA CYS A 21 23.22 29.57 -45.08
C CYS A 21 23.71 28.17 -45.44
N SER A 22 24.91 27.80 -45.02
CA SER A 22 25.34 26.39 -45.05
C SER A 22 24.50 25.61 -44.04
N SER A 23 24.11 24.40 -44.42
CA SER A 23 23.57 23.42 -43.48
C SER A 23 24.73 22.83 -42.67
N ASP A 24 25.16 23.56 -41.63
CA ASP A 24 26.13 23.05 -40.68
C ASP A 24 25.46 21.94 -39.85
N ASP A 25 25.93 20.72 -40.07
CA ASP A 25 25.55 19.50 -39.35
C ASP A 25 26.38 19.34 -38.06
N SER A 26 26.08 18.34 -37.22
CA SER A 26 26.75 18.00 -35.95
C SER A 26 26.41 18.92 -34.77
N GLY A 27 25.28 18.64 -34.11
CA GLY A 27 24.89 19.30 -32.85
C GLY A 27 23.88 18.52 -31.99
N ASP A 28 23.64 17.25 -32.29
CA ASP A 28 22.78 16.37 -31.48
C ASP A 28 23.56 15.89 -30.25
N GLU A 29 23.54 16.70 -29.18
CA GLU A 29 23.79 16.16 -27.83
C GLU A 29 22.60 15.27 -27.48
N GLY A 30 22.69 14.00 -27.89
CA GLY A 30 21.69 12.97 -27.66
C GLY A 30 21.41 12.79 -26.18
N ILE A 31 20.40 13.52 -25.70
CA ILE A 31 19.73 13.29 -24.41
C ILE A 31 19.14 11.88 -24.43
N ASN A 32 19.93 10.90 -23.99
CA ASN A 32 19.46 9.56 -23.70
C ASN A 32 18.20 9.68 -22.83
N PRO A 33 17.04 9.17 -23.27
CA PRO A 33 15.84 9.22 -22.46
C PRO A 33 16.12 8.46 -21.16
N VAL A 34 15.96 9.15 -20.03
CA VAL A 34 16.08 8.51 -18.72
C VAL A 34 14.91 7.55 -18.57
N ASP A 35 15.22 6.25 -18.48
CA ASP A 35 14.22 5.19 -18.36
C ASP A 35 13.29 5.46 -17.16
N PRO A 36 11.95 5.30 -17.32
CA PRO A 36 11.00 5.52 -16.24
C PRO A 36 11.24 4.57 -15.06
N PRO A 37 10.88 4.96 -13.83
CA PRO A 37 11.00 4.08 -12.67
C PRO A 37 10.02 2.90 -12.81
N THR A 38 10.40 1.71 -12.33
CA THR A 38 9.49 0.56 -12.37
C THR A 38 8.39 0.67 -11.30
N ALA A 39 7.34 -0.14 -11.45
CA ALA A 39 6.34 -0.32 -10.39
C ALA A 39 7.02 -0.87 -9.12
N ALA A 40 6.68 -0.32 -7.95
CA ALA A 40 7.17 -0.83 -6.68
C ALA A 40 6.53 -2.18 -6.33
N THR A 41 7.36 -3.17 -5.99
CA THR A 41 6.89 -4.43 -5.39
C THR A 41 6.54 -4.16 -3.94
N LEU A 42 5.26 -4.24 -3.58
CA LEU A 42 4.81 -4.07 -2.20
C LEU A 42 5.24 -5.26 -1.34
N ILE A 43 5.53 -5.01 -0.06
CA ILE A 43 5.96 -6.04 0.91
C ILE A 43 4.93 -6.15 2.04
N PHE A 44 4.61 -5.03 2.70
CA PHE A 44 3.78 -5.02 3.91
C PHE A 44 3.06 -3.67 4.08
N PRO A 45 1.79 -3.61 4.57
CA PRO A 45 0.93 -4.72 4.96
C PRO A 45 0.47 -5.60 3.80
N GLU A 46 0.40 -6.92 4.00
CA GLU A 46 0.10 -7.92 2.97
C GLU A 46 -1.29 -7.76 2.29
N ASN A 47 -1.46 -8.41 1.13
CA ASN A 47 -2.64 -8.24 0.29
C ASN A 47 -3.79 -9.20 0.62
N ASN A 48 -4.96 -8.64 0.94
CA ASN A 48 -6.21 -9.28 1.36
C ASN A 48 -6.08 -10.07 2.68
N THR A 49 -5.20 -9.63 3.57
CA THR A 49 -5.01 -10.18 4.92
C THR A 49 -5.52 -9.22 6.00
N GLU A 50 -5.56 -9.71 7.25
CA GLU A 50 -5.62 -8.84 8.43
C GLU A 50 -4.20 -8.51 8.90
N CYS A 51 -3.92 -7.22 9.06
CA CYS A 51 -2.71 -6.70 9.66
C CYS A 51 -2.88 -6.67 11.18
N ASN A 52 -2.27 -7.64 11.87
CA ASN A 52 -2.22 -7.75 13.33
C ASN A 52 -0.92 -7.19 13.94
N GLU A 53 -0.12 -6.48 13.15
CA GLU A 53 1.16 -5.88 13.56
C GLU A 53 1.10 -4.35 13.50
N GLY A 54 2.04 -3.70 14.22
CA GLY A 54 2.10 -2.26 14.40
C GLY A 54 2.31 -1.88 15.87
N VAL A 55 2.49 -0.59 16.15
CA VAL A 55 2.59 -0.08 17.52
C VAL A 55 1.24 0.51 17.93
N ILE A 56 0.54 -0.15 18.84
CA ILE A 56 -0.73 0.35 19.40
C ILE A 56 -0.48 1.69 20.11
N ILE A 57 -1.24 2.70 19.72
CA ILE A 57 -1.18 4.06 20.27
C ILE A 57 -2.37 4.33 21.19
N SER A 58 -3.55 3.80 20.82
CA SER A 58 -4.78 3.91 21.59
C SER A 58 -5.76 2.79 21.20
N ASP A 59 -6.95 2.81 21.79
CA ASP A 59 -8.06 1.94 21.42
C ASP A 59 -8.52 2.17 19.97
N SER A 60 -8.29 3.36 19.40
CA SER A 60 -8.70 3.75 18.06
C SER A 60 -7.57 3.85 17.03
N GLU A 61 -6.30 3.96 17.45
CA GLU A 61 -5.15 4.22 16.56
C GLU A 61 -3.98 3.25 16.80
N THR A 62 -3.29 2.91 15.70
CA THR A 62 -2.02 2.15 15.70
C THR A 62 -1.10 2.72 14.62
N ASP A 63 0.21 2.72 14.88
CA ASP A 63 1.24 3.07 13.92
C ASP A 63 1.65 1.82 13.14
N VAL A 64 1.21 1.72 11.88
CA VAL A 64 1.49 0.59 10.98
C VAL A 64 2.60 0.99 10.03
N LEU A 65 3.59 0.11 9.88
CA LEU A 65 4.67 0.29 8.92
C LEU A 65 4.16 -0.09 7.52
N PHE A 66 4.49 0.72 6.52
CA PHE A 66 4.30 0.39 5.11
C PHE A 66 5.68 0.20 4.48
N GLN A 67 5.89 -0.90 3.76
CA GLN A 67 7.18 -1.27 3.17
C GLN A 67 7.02 -1.78 1.73
N TRP A 68 7.92 -1.38 0.86
CA TRP A 68 8.05 -1.87 -0.52
C TRP A 68 9.52 -2.11 -0.87
N GLN A 69 9.78 -2.81 -1.96
CA GLN A 69 11.13 -2.99 -2.50
C GLN A 69 11.63 -1.67 -3.10
N ASP A 70 12.94 -1.41 -2.98
CA ASP A 70 13.58 -0.32 -3.70
C ASP A 70 13.42 -0.47 -5.21
N VAL A 71 13.17 0.66 -5.88
CA VAL A 71 12.87 0.73 -7.31
C VAL A 71 14.05 1.33 -8.08
N THR A 72 14.54 0.60 -9.07
CA THR A 72 15.52 1.10 -10.03
C THR A 72 14.97 2.33 -10.75
N ASN A 73 15.80 3.38 -10.86
CA ASN A 73 15.47 4.70 -11.41
C ASN A 73 14.44 5.53 -10.62
N ALA A 74 13.99 5.08 -9.45
CA ALA A 74 13.30 5.95 -8.50
C ALA A 74 14.29 6.71 -7.61
N SER A 75 13.92 7.94 -7.24
CA SER A 75 14.62 8.76 -6.25
C SER A 75 13.71 9.25 -5.11
N SER A 76 12.40 9.13 -5.30
CA SER A 76 11.40 9.33 -4.26
C SER A 76 10.15 8.50 -4.53
N TYR A 77 9.32 8.35 -3.50
CA TYR A 77 8.08 7.61 -3.54
C TYR A 77 6.93 8.45 -3.01
N ILE A 78 5.73 8.19 -3.52
CA ILE A 78 4.47 8.66 -2.94
C ILE A 78 3.68 7.44 -2.48
N LEU A 79 3.61 7.25 -1.16
CA LEU A 79 2.71 6.29 -0.52
C LEU A 79 1.28 6.87 -0.50
N LYS A 80 0.32 6.09 -0.99
CA LYS A 80 -1.10 6.44 -1.07
C LYS A 80 -1.90 5.41 -0.27
N VAL A 81 -2.65 5.86 0.73
CA VAL A 81 -3.45 5.01 1.63
C VAL A 81 -4.87 5.55 1.70
N THR A 82 -5.86 4.71 1.38
CA THR A 82 -7.28 5.06 1.34
C THR A 82 -8.06 4.20 2.34
N ASN A 83 -8.80 4.84 3.24
CA ASN A 83 -9.78 4.21 4.12
C ASN A 83 -10.97 3.72 3.26
N LEU A 84 -11.30 2.43 3.33
CA LEU A 84 -12.37 1.84 2.53
C LEU A 84 -13.76 1.99 3.17
N ASN A 85 -13.85 2.44 4.43
CA ASN A 85 -15.14 2.74 5.08
C ASN A 85 -15.75 4.08 4.60
N ASP A 86 -14.92 5.09 4.32
CA ASP A 86 -15.36 6.46 4.02
C ASP A 86 -14.74 7.04 2.72
N GLY A 87 -13.79 6.35 2.08
CA GLY A 87 -13.09 6.79 0.88
C GLY A 87 -12.01 7.85 1.11
N THR A 88 -11.77 8.29 2.36
CA THR A 88 -10.75 9.29 2.69
C THR A 88 -9.37 8.77 2.36
N SER A 89 -8.55 9.59 1.71
CA SER A 89 -7.24 9.20 1.18
C SER A 89 -6.14 10.12 1.71
N ARG A 90 -5.00 9.53 2.03
CA ARG A 90 -3.78 10.21 2.47
C ARG A 90 -2.65 9.89 1.50
N THR A 91 -1.86 10.90 1.19
CA THR A 91 -0.78 10.85 0.21
C THR A 91 0.47 11.40 0.87
N ILE A 92 1.53 10.60 0.91
CA ILE A 92 2.76 10.87 1.68
C ILE A 92 3.98 10.72 0.77
N SER A 93 4.72 11.82 0.56
CA SER A 93 6.01 11.78 -0.12
C SER A 93 7.12 11.34 0.84
N THR A 94 7.99 10.43 0.39
CA THR A 94 9.15 9.93 1.16
C THR A 94 10.34 9.67 0.22
N LEU A 95 11.55 9.68 0.79
CA LEU A 95 12.79 9.27 0.12
C LEU A 95 13.22 7.83 0.50
N SER A 96 12.50 7.19 1.43
CA SER A 96 12.72 5.82 1.87
C SER A 96 11.67 4.88 1.26
N ASN A 97 12.03 3.62 1.08
CA ASN A 97 11.14 2.53 0.67
C ASN A 97 10.20 2.05 1.80
N GLU A 98 10.19 2.72 2.95
CA GLU A 98 9.24 2.50 4.04
C GLU A 98 8.70 3.79 4.64
N PHE A 99 7.54 3.70 5.31
CA PHE A 99 6.95 4.79 6.07
C PHE A 99 6.05 4.27 7.21
N LEU A 100 6.25 4.78 8.43
CA LEU A 100 5.41 4.46 9.59
C LEU A 100 4.20 5.41 9.65
N LEU A 101 2.98 4.88 9.48
CA LEU A 101 1.76 5.68 9.34
C LEU A 101 0.74 5.34 10.44
N ARG A 102 0.37 6.35 11.24
CA ARG A 102 -0.78 6.25 12.15
C ARG A 102 -2.07 6.06 11.39
N ILE A 103 -2.81 4.99 11.64
CA ILE A 103 -4.10 4.68 11.01
C ILE A 103 -5.11 4.15 12.02
N LEU A 104 -6.40 4.20 11.66
CA LEU A 104 -7.49 3.78 12.53
C LEU A 104 -7.52 2.25 12.65
N ARG A 105 -7.72 1.75 13.87
CA ARG A 105 -7.94 0.33 14.16
C ARG A 105 -9.30 -0.14 13.63
N GLY A 106 -9.45 -1.45 13.46
CA GLY A 106 -10.69 -2.10 13.01
C GLY A 106 -11.19 -1.61 11.64
N THR A 107 -10.28 -1.16 10.76
CA THR A 107 -10.60 -0.39 9.56
C THR A 107 -9.97 -1.01 8.31
N PRO A 108 -10.74 -1.28 7.24
CA PRO A 108 -10.21 -1.75 5.97
C PRO A 108 -9.54 -0.60 5.19
N TYR A 109 -8.37 -0.88 4.64
CA TYR A 109 -7.59 0.07 3.84
C TYR A 109 -7.23 -0.52 2.47
N SER A 110 -7.06 0.34 1.48
CA SER A 110 -6.30 0.03 0.26
C SER A 110 -5.10 0.94 0.13
N TRP A 111 -3.99 0.43 -0.38
CA TRP A 111 -2.76 1.20 -0.54
C TRP A 111 -2.00 0.88 -1.83
N SER A 112 -1.22 1.86 -2.26
CA SER A 112 -0.31 1.78 -3.41
C SER A 112 0.88 2.72 -3.23
N VAL A 113 1.91 2.51 -4.02
CA VAL A 113 3.13 3.33 -4.05
C VAL A 113 3.35 3.80 -5.47
N ILE A 114 3.53 5.10 -5.65
CA ILE A 114 3.94 5.71 -6.93
C ILE A 114 5.43 5.99 -6.84
N SER A 115 6.22 5.38 -7.73
CA SER A 115 7.65 5.64 -7.91
C SER A 115 7.86 6.90 -8.74
N LEU A 116 8.83 7.74 -8.39
CA LEU A 116 9.20 8.97 -9.13
C LEU A 116 10.71 9.02 -9.41
N ALA A 117 11.10 9.39 -10.62
CA ALA A 117 12.49 9.67 -10.99
C ALA A 117 12.89 11.12 -10.66
N SER A 118 14.19 11.41 -10.61
CA SER A 118 14.71 12.78 -10.38
C SER A 118 14.59 13.68 -11.60
N ASP A 119 14.92 13.14 -12.77
CA ASP A 119 15.28 13.92 -13.96
C ASP A 119 14.20 13.89 -15.05
N THR A 120 13.03 13.32 -14.75
CA THR A 120 11.85 13.27 -15.64
C THR A 120 10.56 13.51 -14.86
N THR A 121 9.46 13.71 -15.59
CA THR A 121 8.10 13.70 -15.01
C THR A 121 7.47 12.29 -14.99
N GLU A 122 8.22 11.26 -15.37
CA GLU A 122 7.70 9.90 -15.46
C GLU A 122 7.56 9.26 -14.08
N THR A 123 6.42 8.59 -13.89
CA THR A 123 6.08 7.91 -12.64
C THR A 123 5.42 6.57 -12.94
N THR A 124 5.43 5.65 -11.99
CA THR A 124 4.70 4.37 -12.13
C THR A 124 4.12 3.95 -10.79
N GLU A 125 2.81 3.67 -10.78
CA GLU A 125 2.09 3.17 -9.60
C GLU A 125 2.25 1.64 -9.49
N SER A 126 2.36 1.16 -8.26
CA SER A 126 2.31 -0.26 -7.92
C SER A 126 0.94 -0.87 -8.25
N VAL A 127 0.82 -2.19 -8.11
CA VAL A 127 -0.50 -2.79 -7.85
C VAL A 127 -1.13 -2.18 -6.59
N VAL A 128 -2.45 -2.03 -6.57
CA VAL A 128 -3.18 -1.63 -5.36
C VAL A 128 -3.40 -2.87 -4.49
N TRP A 129 -2.89 -2.84 -3.26
CA TRP A 129 -3.16 -3.85 -2.24
C TRP A 129 -4.27 -3.42 -1.30
N LYS A 130 -4.85 -4.37 -0.57
CA LYS A 130 -5.88 -4.13 0.46
C LYS A 130 -5.53 -4.90 1.72
N PHE A 131 -5.86 -4.37 2.89
CA PHE A 131 -5.74 -5.09 4.15
C PHE A 131 -6.79 -4.59 5.15
N TYR A 132 -7.08 -5.40 6.17
CA TYR A 132 -7.83 -4.95 7.34
C TYR A 132 -6.85 -4.60 8.45
N ASN A 133 -6.84 -3.36 8.93
CA ASN A 133 -6.06 -3.00 10.11
C ASN A 133 -6.82 -3.47 11.36
N SER A 134 -6.24 -4.34 12.17
CA SER A 134 -7.03 -5.08 13.18
C SER A 134 -7.62 -4.19 14.27
N GLY A 135 -8.68 -4.69 14.89
CA GLY A 135 -9.48 -3.95 15.88
C GLY A 135 -8.82 -3.81 17.24
N LEU A 136 -9.64 -3.47 18.25
CA LEU A 136 -9.40 -4.03 19.57
C LEU A 136 -9.52 -5.57 19.47
N PRO A 137 -8.68 -6.35 20.17
CA PRO A 137 -8.97 -7.77 20.35
C PRO A 137 -10.32 -7.86 21.08
N GLN A 138 -11.22 -8.71 20.58
CA GLN A 138 -12.36 -9.11 21.40
C GLN A 138 -11.86 -10.13 22.41
N GLU A 139 -12.14 -9.90 23.69
CA GLU A 139 -11.97 -10.95 24.69
C GLU A 139 -12.99 -12.05 24.36
N SER A 140 -12.50 -13.29 24.32
CA SER A 140 -13.28 -14.51 24.11
C SER A 140 -12.75 -15.52 25.10
N HIS A 141 -13.65 -16.12 25.89
CA HIS A 141 -13.28 -17.00 26.97
C HIS A 141 -13.56 -18.47 26.58
N PRO A 142 -12.83 -19.44 27.16
CA PRO A 142 -13.23 -20.83 27.07
C PRO A 142 -14.41 -21.08 28.01
N PRO A 143 -15.47 -21.80 27.56
CA PRO A 143 -16.56 -22.20 28.44
C PRO A 143 -16.10 -22.98 29.67
N PHE A 144 -16.85 -22.85 30.77
CA PHE A 144 -16.57 -23.64 31.97
C PHE A 144 -16.79 -25.14 31.71
N PRO A 145 -16.04 -26.04 32.38
CA PRO A 145 -16.22 -27.48 32.23
C PRO A 145 -17.67 -27.89 32.51
N ALA A 146 -18.29 -28.63 31.57
CA ALA A 146 -19.67 -29.05 31.71
C ALA A 146 -19.87 -29.99 32.91
N GLU A 147 -20.85 -29.67 33.76
CA GLU A 147 -21.18 -30.44 34.96
C GLU A 147 -22.23 -31.51 34.64
N ALA A 148 -21.93 -32.77 34.95
CA ALA A 148 -22.82 -33.89 34.70
C ALA A 148 -23.95 -33.94 35.74
N ILE A 149 -25.16 -33.53 35.34
CA ILE A 149 -26.36 -33.53 36.19
C ILE A 149 -26.93 -34.95 36.32
N SER A 150 -27.04 -35.69 35.22
CA SER A 150 -27.47 -37.09 35.20
C SER A 150 -26.84 -37.87 34.03
N PRO A 151 -26.30 -39.09 34.25
CA PRO A 151 -25.93 -39.63 35.55
C PRO A 151 -24.83 -38.78 36.21
N GLN A 152 -24.85 -38.69 37.54
CA GLN A 152 -23.78 -38.06 38.31
C GLN A 152 -22.44 -38.78 38.07
N SER A 153 -21.32 -38.05 38.14
CA SER A 153 -19.99 -38.63 37.91
C SER A 153 -19.71 -39.81 38.87
N GLY A 154 -19.30 -40.95 38.31
CA GLY A 154 -19.08 -42.19 39.06
C GLY A 154 -20.34 -43.00 39.42
N ALA A 155 -21.54 -42.57 39.03
CA ALA A 155 -22.76 -43.36 39.24
C ALA A 155 -22.84 -44.56 38.29
N SER A 156 -23.34 -45.70 38.80
CA SER A 156 -23.68 -46.86 37.97
C SER A 156 -25.09 -46.72 37.40
N VAL A 157 -25.26 -47.04 36.11
CA VAL A 157 -26.55 -47.09 35.42
C VAL A 157 -26.89 -48.54 35.03
N ASN A 158 -28.18 -48.83 34.87
CA ASN A 158 -28.62 -50.14 34.38
C ASN A 158 -28.42 -50.24 32.86
N GLU A 159 -28.36 -51.47 32.34
CA GLU A 159 -28.35 -51.74 30.89
C GLU A 159 -29.64 -51.23 30.23
N GLY A 160 -29.50 -50.52 29.11
CA GLY A 160 -30.63 -49.96 28.35
C GLY A 160 -30.35 -48.55 27.82
N GLU A 161 -31.42 -47.77 27.67
CA GLU A 161 -31.35 -46.36 27.28
C GLU A 161 -30.94 -45.48 28.47
N VAL A 162 -29.89 -44.66 28.30
CA VAL A 162 -29.37 -43.78 29.35
C VAL A 162 -29.55 -42.32 28.93
N SER A 163 -30.41 -41.59 29.65
CA SER A 163 -30.58 -40.15 29.45
C SER A 163 -29.40 -39.38 30.08
N LEU A 164 -28.62 -38.72 29.23
CA LEU A 164 -27.55 -37.80 29.62
C LEU A 164 -28.11 -36.39 29.76
N GLN A 165 -27.76 -35.72 30.87
CA GLN A 165 -28.13 -34.35 31.19
C GLN A 165 -26.91 -33.66 31.82
N TRP A 166 -26.56 -32.49 31.31
CA TRP A 166 -25.44 -31.69 31.78
C TRP A 166 -25.82 -30.21 31.82
N GLU A 167 -25.13 -29.46 32.65
CA GLU A 167 -25.15 -27.99 32.66
C GLU A 167 -23.79 -27.50 32.16
N ALA A 168 -23.78 -26.40 31.41
CA ALA A 168 -22.56 -25.73 30.99
C ALA A 168 -22.83 -24.23 30.97
N THR A 169 -21.83 -23.45 31.35
CA THR A 169 -21.91 -22.00 31.38
C THR A 169 -20.68 -21.40 30.73
N ASP A 170 -20.84 -20.18 30.26
CA ASP A 170 -19.87 -19.42 29.51
C ASP A 170 -20.15 -17.93 29.75
N ILE A 171 -19.13 -17.09 29.75
CA ILE A 171 -19.27 -15.68 30.19
C ILE A 171 -19.68 -14.76 29.03
N ASP A 172 -19.25 -15.10 27.82
CA ASP A 172 -19.62 -14.50 26.54
C ASP A 172 -21.00 -15.05 26.08
N ASN A 173 -21.32 -16.27 26.52
CA ASN A 173 -22.51 -17.07 26.18
C ASN A 173 -22.55 -17.43 24.68
N ASP A 174 -21.43 -17.90 24.12
CA ASP A 174 -21.29 -18.18 22.68
C ASP A 174 -21.30 -19.67 22.29
N ILE A 175 -21.36 -20.60 23.28
CA ILE A 175 -21.22 -22.06 23.12
C ILE A 175 -21.95 -22.61 21.88
N VAL A 176 -21.18 -22.94 20.85
CA VAL A 176 -21.71 -23.37 19.54
C VAL A 176 -22.21 -24.82 19.55
N SER A 177 -21.57 -25.72 20.31
CA SER A 177 -21.91 -27.16 20.30
C SER A 177 -21.38 -27.93 21.51
N TYR A 178 -21.92 -29.14 21.72
CA TYR A 178 -21.45 -30.11 22.71
C TYR A 178 -21.05 -31.42 22.02
N THR A 179 -19.94 -32.01 22.44
CA THR A 179 -19.47 -33.32 21.95
C THR A 179 -19.44 -34.32 23.10
N VAL A 180 -20.19 -35.41 22.97
CA VAL A 180 -20.21 -36.51 23.94
C VAL A 180 -19.34 -37.65 23.42
N TYR A 181 -18.40 -38.11 24.24
CA TYR A 181 -17.56 -39.28 23.97
C TYR A 181 -18.06 -40.47 24.81
N LEU A 182 -18.14 -41.63 24.19
CA LEU A 182 -18.48 -42.91 24.81
C LEU A 182 -17.42 -43.93 24.39
N ASP A 183 -17.04 -44.82 25.30
CA ASP A 183 -16.00 -45.82 25.09
C ASP A 183 -16.36 -47.16 25.77
N SER A 184 -15.69 -48.23 25.38
CA SER A 184 -15.80 -49.57 25.96
C SER A 184 -14.57 -49.92 26.79
N ALA A 185 -14.77 -50.57 27.94
CA ALA A 185 -13.70 -51.11 28.78
C ALA A 185 -13.08 -52.41 28.22
#